data_AF-A0A849CG50-F1
#
_entry.id   AF-A0A849CG50-F1
#
_cell.length_a   1.000
_cell.length_b   1.000
_cell.length_c   1.000
_cell.angle_alpha   90.00
_cell.angle_beta   90.00
_cell.angle_gamma   90.00
#
_symmetry.space_group_name_H-M   'P 1'
#
loop_
_entity.id
_entity.type
_entity.pdbx_description
1 polymer ?
#
loop_
_entity_poly.entity_id
_entity_poly.type
_entity_poly.pdbx_seq_one_letter_code
_entity_poly.pdbx_strand_id
1 'polypeptide(L)'
;MTEINPQLTEFTQQKNIYLQEKQKLDDLTTEKQKTENVIQALHNEIEELMQKSKESLTQQNGLSMETFIELKQENAGLKARLEYYQATIEEFDCKIDAQKEKIFFTFNQLKTMRSAIIYPQAITALEQLIARNKEKLSEIYRYFELSDEFTPAPYSDESAEDRAKAFITNQIKQAINTDFTIDEQYSIPRFIHQDEIKSPMKKHQESFDNTPKGFQKLIHNL
;
A
#
# COMPACT_ATOMS: atom_id res chain seq x y z
N MET A 1 32.18 -4.81 20.46
CA MET A 1 31.19 -5.67 19.77
C MET A 1 29.91 -4.87 19.66
N THR A 2 29.48 -4.54 18.45
CA THR A 2 28.24 -3.80 18.19
C THR A 2 27.08 -4.69 18.62
N GLU A 3 26.35 -4.31 19.67
CA GLU A 3 25.07 -4.96 20.00
C GLU A 3 24.14 -4.79 18.79
N ILE A 4 23.92 -5.89 18.06
CA ILE A 4 22.93 -5.92 16.99
C ILE A 4 21.57 -5.77 17.65
N ASN A 5 20.88 -4.65 17.42
CA ASN A 5 19.53 -4.46 17.90
C ASN A 5 18.61 -5.46 17.16
N PRO A 6 18.08 -6.49 17.83
CA PRO A 6 17.32 -7.55 17.18
C PRO A 6 16.02 -7.00 16.55
N GLN A 7 15.41 -5.99 17.15
CA GLN A 7 14.20 -5.36 16.63
C GLN A 7 14.46 -4.59 15.33
N LEU A 8 15.61 -3.91 15.22
CA LEU A 8 16.00 -3.21 14.00
C LEU A 8 16.31 -4.20 12.86
N THR A 9 16.91 -5.34 13.21
CA THR A 9 17.19 -6.41 12.24
C THR A 9 15.89 -6.99 11.69
N GLU A 10 14.94 -7.32 12.57
CA GLU A 10 13.61 -7.81 12.18
C GLU A 10 12.85 -6.78 11.34
N PHE A 11 12.86 -5.52 11.74
CA PHE A 11 12.24 -4.43 10.97
C PHE A 11 12.81 -4.33 9.56
N THR A 12 14.14 -4.39 9.42
CA THR A 12 14.83 -4.31 8.13
C THR A 12 14.47 -5.49 7.24
N GLN A 13 14.40 -6.71 7.79
CA GLN A 13 13.96 -7.90 7.06
C GLN A 13 12.53 -7.76 6.56
N GLN A 14 11.60 -7.32 7.42
CA GLN A 14 10.20 -7.09 7.04
C GLN A 14 10.06 -5.98 6.01
N LYS A 15 10.89 -4.92 6.09
CA LYS A 15 10.94 -3.85 5.07
C LYS A 15 11.38 -4.39 3.71
N ASN A 16 12.36 -5.30 3.68
CA ASN A 16 12.78 -5.93 2.43
C ASN A 16 11.68 -6.83 1.83
N ILE A 17 10.99 -7.60 2.68
CA ILE A 17 9.81 -8.37 2.25
C ILE A 17 8.76 -7.44 1.66
N TYR A 18 8.45 -6.33 2.32
CA TYR A 18 7.50 -5.32 1.83
C TYR A 18 7.85 -4.79 0.43
N LEU A 19 9.14 -4.50 0.18
CA LEU A 19 9.61 -4.06 -1.14
C LEU A 19 9.49 -5.18 -2.20
N GLN A 20 9.76 -6.43 -1.84
CA GLN A 20 9.55 -7.58 -2.74
C GLN A 20 8.07 -7.79 -3.06
N GLU A 21 7.19 -7.60 -2.09
CA GLU A 21 5.74 -7.67 -2.31
C GLU A 21 5.26 -6.57 -3.27
N LYS A 22 5.85 -5.37 -3.22
CA LYS A 22 5.60 -4.33 -4.24
C LYS A 22 6.07 -4.76 -5.63
N GLN A 23 7.26 -5.35 -5.75
CA GLN A 23 7.74 -5.84 -7.05
C GLN A 23 6.79 -6.90 -7.64
N LYS A 24 6.31 -7.85 -6.82
CA LYS A 24 5.33 -8.85 -7.26
C LYS A 24 4.04 -8.22 -7.79
N LEU A 25 3.57 -7.13 -7.17
CA LEU A 25 2.40 -6.39 -7.65
C LEU A 25 2.65 -5.76 -9.03
N ASP A 26 3.83 -5.17 -9.23
CA ASP A 26 4.22 -4.55 -10.50
C ASP A 26 4.32 -5.60 -11.62
N ASP A 27 4.89 -6.77 -11.30
CA ASP A 27 5.00 -7.89 -12.23
C ASP A 27 3.59 -8.40 -12.63
N LEU A 28 2.69 -8.60 -11.66
CA LEU A 28 1.29 -9.00 -11.92
C LEU A 28 0.56 -7.97 -12.80
N THR A 29 0.74 -6.69 -12.52
CA THR A 29 0.12 -5.60 -13.30
C THR A 29 0.65 -5.58 -14.73
N THR A 30 1.95 -5.81 -14.91
CA THR A 30 2.60 -5.88 -16.21
C THR A 30 2.10 -7.08 -17.03
N GLU A 31 2.00 -8.26 -16.42
CA GLU A 31 1.49 -9.45 -17.10
C GLU A 31 0.00 -9.33 -17.45
N LYS A 32 -0.80 -8.68 -16.59
CA LYS A 32 -2.18 -8.32 -16.91
C LYS A 32 -2.25 -7.44 -18.16
N GLN A 33 -1.45 -6.36 -18.21
CA GLN A 33 -1.43 -5.44 -19.35
C GLN A 33 -1.02 -6.13 -20.66
N LYS A 34 -0.02 -7.03 -20.61
CA LYS A 34 0.37 -7.84 -21.76
C LYS A 34 -0.78 -8.71 -22.25
N THR A 35 -1.52 -9.32 -21.31
CA THR A 35 -2.67 -10.17 -21.63
C THR A 35 -3.81 -9.36 -22.25
N GLU A 36 -4.08 -8.14 -21.78
CA GLU A 36 -5.05 -7.23 -22.40
C GLU A 36 -4.68 -6.89 -23.85
N ASN A 37 -3.39 -6.66 -24.12
CA ASN A 37 -2.91 -6.42 -25.48
C ASN A 37 -3.11 -7.64 -26.39
N VAL A 38 -2.93 -8.86 -25.86
CA VAL A 38 -3.22 -10.10 -26.59
C VAL A 38 -4.72 -10.22 -26.91
N ILE A 39 -5.59 -9.92 -25.95
CA ILE A 39 -7.05 -9.90 -26.17
C ILE A 39 -7.42 -8.91 -27.29
N GLN A 40 -6.82 -7.72 -27.28
CA GLN A 40 -7.07 -6.73 -28.33
C GLN A 40 -6.58 -7.22 -29.71
N ALA A 41 -5.41 -7.86 -29.78
CA ALA A 41 -4.92 -8.45 -31.03
C ALA A 41 -5.86 -9.55 -31.54
N LEU A 42 -6.38 -10.42 -30.66
CA LEU A 42 -7.35 -11.46 -31.03
C LEU A 42 -8.67 -10.87 -31.55
N HIS A 43 -9.16 -9.76 -30.97
CA HIS A 43 -10.32 -9.07 -31.52
C HIS A 43 -10.07 -8.58 -32.95
N ASN A 44 -8.90 -8.00 -33.22
CA ASN A 44 -8.53 -7.54 -34.55
C ASN A 44 -8.42 -8.72 -35.53
N GLU A 45 -7.81 -9.85 -35.13
CA GLU A 45 -7.73 -11.06 -35.95
C GLU A 45 -9.11 -11.62 -36.31
N ILE A 46 -10.06 -11.63 -35.34
CA ILE A 46 -11.44 -12.05 -35.59
C ILE A 46 -12.13 -11.10 -36.60
N GLU A 47 -11.92 -9.79 -36.47
CA GLU A 47 -12.48 -8.80 -37.39
C GLU A 47 -11.90 -8.95 -38.81
N GLU A 48 -10.59 -9.14 -38.94
CA GLU A 48 -9.91 -9.41 -40.21
C GLU A 48 -10.41 -10.69 -40.87
N LEU A 49 -10.60 -11.78 -40.10
CA LEU A 49 -11.17 -13.03 -40.60
C LEU A 49 -12.58 -12.81 -41.16
N MET A 50 -13.41 -12.06 -40.42
CA MET A 50 -14.77 -11.74 -40.83
C MET A 50 -14.80 -10.86 -42.08
N GLN A 51 -13.87 -9.92 -42.21
CA GLN A 51 -13.77 -9.05 -43.37
C GLN A 51 -13.32 -9.81 -44.62
N LYS A 52 -12.27 -10.65 -44.51
CA LYS A 52 -11.82 -11.54 -45.59
C LYS A 52 -12.95 -12.44 -46.07
N SER A 53 -13.72 -13.01 -45.14
CA SER A 53 -14.87 -13.87 -45.47
C SER A 53 -15.93 -13.13 -46.30
N LYS A 54 -16.24 -11.87 -45.95
CA LYS A 54 -17.18 -11.03 -46.71
C LYS A 54 -16.65 -10.70 -48.10
N GLU A 55 -15.36 -10.37 -48.20
CA GLU A 55 -14.73 -10.06 -49.49
C GLU A 55 -14.73 -11.26 -50.44
N SER A 56 -14.41 -12.47 -49.94
CA SER A 56 -14.48 -13.70 -50.73
C SER A 56 -15.89 -13.99 -51.25
N LEU A 57 -16.92 -13.81 -50.42
CA LEU A 57 -18.33 -13.93 -50.83
C LEU A 57 -18.69 -12.97 -51.96
N THR A 58 -18.19 -11.73 -51.88
CA THR A 58 -18.49 -10.67 -52.84
C THR A 58 -17.78 -10.90 -54.18
N GLN A 59 -16.55 -11.43 -54.16
CA GLN A 59 -15.73 -11.65 -55.36
C GLN A 59 -16.07 -12.96 -56.10
N GLN A 60 -16.40 -14.04 -55.37
CA GLN A 60 -16.60 -15.37 -55.94
C GLN A 60 -18.08 -15.75 -56.14
N ASN A 61 -19.02 -14.88 -55.76
CA ASN A 61 -20.47 -15.12 -55.84
C ASN A 61 -20.92 -16.42 -55.11
N GLY A 62 -20.17 -16.83 -54.09
CA GLY A 62 -20.43 -18.05 -53.31
C GLY A 62 -19.29 -18.39 -52.37
N LEU A 63 -19.56 -19.25 -51.39
CA LEU A 63 -18.56 -19.80 -50.47
C LEU A 63 -18.56 -21.32 -50.64
N SER A 64 -17.40 -21.92 -50.89
CA SER A 64 -17.29 -23.38 -50.93
C SER A 64 -17.54 -23.98 -49.55
N MET A 65 -17.99 -25.24 -49.49
CA MET A 65 -18.19 -25.95 -48.22
C MET A 65 -16.88 -26.10 -47.44
N GLU A 66 -15.77 -26.38 -48.12
CA GLU A 66 -14.45 -26.53 -47.49
C GLU A 66 -14.00 -25.21 -46.87
N THR A 67 -14.08 -24.11 -47.62
CA THR A 67 -13.75 -22.76 -47.11
C THR A 67 -14.64 -22.36 -45.94
N PHE A 68 -15.93 -22.71 -45.97
CA PHE A 68 -16.83 -22.46 -44.84
C PHE A 68 -16.40 -23.19 -43.57
N ILE A 69 -16.01 -24.47 -43.69
CA ILE A 69 -15.56 -25.29 -42.56
C ILE A 69 -14.27 -24.72 -41.98
N GLU A 70 -13.28 -24.37 -42.82
CA GLU A 70 -12.02 -23.75 -42.40
C GLU A 70 -12.28 -22.45 -41.61
N LEU A 71 -13.08 -21.54 -42.16
CA LEU A 71 -13.44 -20.28 -41.50
C LEU A 71 -14.16 -20.50 -40.16
N LYS A 72 -15.05 -21.49 -40.09
CA LYS A 72 -15.73 -21.85 -38.84
C LYS A 72 -14.76 -22.38 -37.79
N GLN A 73 -13.82 -23.24 -38.19
CA GLN A 73 -12.82 -23.80 -37.28
C GLN A 73 -11.84 -22.73 -36.80
N GLU A 74 -11.37 -21.84 -37.68
CA GLU A 74 -10.47 -20.75 -37.33
C GLU A 74 -11.14 -19.77 -36.36
N ASN A 75 -12.38 -19.34 -36.66
CA ASN A 75 -13.14 -18.46 -35.76
C ASN A 75 -13.40 -19.12 -34.39
N ALA A 76 -13.73 -20.41 -34.36
CA ALA A 76 -13.90 -21.14 -33.10
C ALA A 76 -12.59 -21.19 -32.30
N GLY A 77 -11.45 -21.43 -32.97
CA GLY A 77 -10.13 -21.41 -32.35
C GLY A 77 -9.76 -20.05 -31.75
N LEU A 78 -10.01 -18.96 -32.48
CA LEU A 78 -9.77 -17.59 -32.00
C LEU A 78 -10.66 -17.25 -30.80
N LYS A 79 -11.94 -17.62 -30.83
CA LYS A 79 -12.86 -17.43 -29.70
C LYS A 79 -12.45 -18.20 -28.45
N ALA A 80 -12.05 -19.47 -28.61
CA ALA A 80 -11.57 -20.27 -27.47
C ALA A 80 -10.33 -19.64 -26.81
N ARG A 81 -9.39 -19.09 -27.61
CA ARG A 81 -8.24 -18.35 -27.09
C ARG A 81 -8.66 -17.06 -26.39
N LEU A 82 -9.61 -16.32 -26.96
CA LEU A 82 -10.15 -15.11 -26.37
C LEU A 82 -10.75 -15.39 -24.99
N GLU A 83 -11.59 -16.41 -24.87
CA GLU A 83 -12.21 -16.82 -23.61
C GLU A 83 -11.16 -17.25 -22.57
N TYR A 84 -10.11 -17.97 -22.99
CA TYR A 84 -9.00 -18.33 -22.12
C TYR A 84 -8.26 -17.11 -21.55
N TYR A 85 -7.93 -16.13 -22.40
CA TYR A 85 -7.23 -14.93 -21.95
C TYR A 85 -8.12 -14.02 -21.11
N GLN A 86 -9.42 -13.93 -21.41
CA GLN A 86 -10.39 -13.23 -20.56
C GLN A 86 -10.45 -13.87 -19.15
N ALA A 87 -10.51 -15.20 -19.07
CA ALA A 87 -10.42 -15.91 -17.80
C ALA A 87 -9.10 -15.63 -17.07
N THR A 88 -7.99 -15.54 -17.80
CA THR A 88 -6.67 -15.20 -17.25
C THR A 88 -6.64 -13.78 -16.65
N ILE A 89 -7.32 -12.81 -17.26
CA ILE A 89 -7.46 -11.45 -16.70
C ILE A 89 -8.20 -11.47 -15.37
N GLU A 90 -9.31 -12.19 -15.28
CA GLU A 90 -10.08 -12.31 -14.04
C GLU A 90 -9.23 -12.93 -12.91
N GLU A 91 -8.33 -13.88 -13.21
CA GLU A 91 -7.35 -14.42 -12.25
C GLU A 91 -6.31 -13.40 -11.81
N PHE A 92 -5.81 -12.57 -12.75
CA PHE A 92 -4.89 -11.49 -12.41
C PHE A 92 -5.54 -10.46 -11.50
N ASP A 93 -6.80 -10.09 -11.74
CA ASP A 93 -7.54 -9.16 -10.88
C ASP A 93 -7.61 -9.67 -9.44
N CYS A 94 -7.94 -10.95 -9.25
CA CYS A 94 -7.99 -11.56 -7.93
C CYS A 94 -6.63 -11.55 -7.23
N LYS A 95 -5.55 -11.88 -7.97
CA LYS A 95 -4.18 -11.88 -7.44
C LYS A 95 -3.70 -10.47 -7.10
N ILE A 96 -3.99 -9.49 -7.95
CA ILE A 96 -3.65 -8.08 -7.73
C ILE A 96 -4.35 -7.56 -6.48
N ASP A 97 -5.66 -7.82 -6.33
CA ASP A 97 -6.41 -7.40 -5.15
C ASP A 97 -5.83 -7.97 -3.85
N ALA A 98 -5.54 -9.28 -3.84
CA ALA A 98 -4.92 -9.94 -2.68
C ALA A 98 -3.52 -9.38 -2.38
N GLN A 99 -2.73 -9.09 -3.42
CA GLN A 99 -1.39 -8.55 -3.28
C GLN A 99 -1.40 -7.12 -2.72
N LYS A 100 -2.32 -6.27 -3.19
CA LYS A 100 -2.52 -4.92 -2.65
C LYS A 100 -2.85 -4.95 -1.16
N GLU A 101 -3.76 -5.84 -0.76
CA GLU A 101 -4.13 -6.00 0.64
C GLU A 101 -2.94 -6.44 1.50
N LYS A 102 -2.15 -7.42 1.02
CA LYS A 102 -0.95 -7.87 1.72
C LYS A 102 0.03 -6.71 1.94
N ILE A 103 0.32 -5.93 0.89
CA ILE A 103 1.18 -4.74 0.97
C ILE A 103 0.62 -3.74 2.01
N PHE A 104 -0.68 -3.47 2.00
CA PHE A 104 -1.32 -2.54 2.94
C PHE A 104 -1.15 -3.01 4.41
N PHE A 105 -1.40 -4.28 4.70
CA PHE A 105 -1.23 -4.80 6.06
C PHE A 105 0.23 -4.82 6.50
N THR A 106 1.16 -5.24 5.64
CA THR A 106 2.59 -5.20 5.94
C THR A 106 3.07 -3.77 6.20
N PHE A 107 2.58 -2.77 5.46
CA PHE A 107 2.89 -1.35 5.73
C PHE A 107 2.46 -0.92 7.14
N ASN A 108 1.25 -1.28 7.57
CA ASN A 108 0.77 -0.95 8.92
C ASN A 108 1.56 -1.69 10.00
N GLN A 109 1.94 -2.94 9.76
CA GLN A 109 2.77 -3.72 10.66
C GLN A 109 4.17 -3.09 10.82
N LEU A 110 4.79 -2.66 9.72
CA LEU A 110 6.06 -1.92 9.76
C LEU A 110 5.94 -0.60 10.52
N LYS A 111 4.84 0.15 10.41
CA LYS A 111 4.61 1.35 11.23
C LYS A 111 4.60 1.01 12.72
N THR A 112 3.94 -0.07 13.11
CA THR A 112 3.91 -0.52 14.51
C THR A 112 5.30 -0.93 15.00
N MET A 113 6.05 -1.71 14.20
CA MET A 113 7.41 -2.11 14.52
C MET A 113 8.35 -0.90 14.67
N ARG A 114 8.27 0.06 13.74
CA ARG A 114 9.03 1.33 13.84
C ARG A 114 8.71 2.08 15.13
N SER A 115 7.44 2.16 15.51
CA SER A 115 7.05 2.79 16.77
C SER A 115 7.63 2.07 17.98
N ALA A 116 7.63 0.74 17.97
CA ALA A 116 8.19 -0.08 19.06
C ALA A 116 9.71 0.10 19.22
N ILE A 117 10.42 0.44 18.13
CA ILE A 117 11.87 0.73 18.16
C ILE A 117 12.14 2.16 18.63
N ILE A 118 11.44 3.16 18.07
CA ILE A 118 11.77 4.58 18.26
C ILE A 118 11.23 5.11 19.59
N TYR A 119 10.03 4.69 20.02
CA TYR A 119 9.40 5.24 21.22
C TYR A 119 10.23 5.03 22.48
N PRO A 120 10.75 3.82 22.79
CA PRO A 120 11.61 3.63 23.96
C PRO A 120 12.91 4.44 23.91
N GLN A 121 13.47 4.63 22.72
CA GLN A 121 14.67 5.47 22.54
C GLN A 121 14.37 6.93 22.86
N ALA A 122 13.22 7.44 22.42
CA ALA A 122 12.78 8.80 22.72
C ALA A 122 12.56 9.01 24.23
N ILE A 123 11.90 8.06 24.89
CA ILE A 123 11.70 8.09 26.36
C ILE A 123 13.05 8.06 27.08
N THR A 124 13.93 7.14 26.73
CA THR A 124 15.26 7.02 27.35
C THR A 124 16.08 8.30 27.16
N ALA A 125 16.06 8.90 25.97
CA ALA A 125 16.78 10.15 25.69
C ALA A 125 16.21 11.31 26.52
N LEU A 126 14.89 11.41 26.64
CA LEU A 126 14.23 12.42 27.46
C LEU A 126 14.57 12.25 28.95
N GLU A 127 14.50 11.03 29.48
CA GLU A 127 14.87 10.73 30.87
C GLU A 127 16.33 11.07 31.16
N GLN A 128 17.25 10.73 30.25
CA GLN A 128 18.67 11.10 30.37
C GLN A 128 18.87 12.61 30.33
N LEU A 129 18.16 13.33 29.46
CA LEU A 129 18.22 14.80 29.37
C LEU A 129 17.76 15.42 30.69
N ILE A 130 16.64 14.96 31.25
CA ILE A 130 16.10 15.43 32.52
C ILE A 130 17.09 15.13 33.65
N ALA A 131 17.59 13.89 33.75
CA ALA A 131 18.52 13.48 34.80
C ALA A 131 19.81 14.32 34.78
N ARG A 132 20.36 14.61 33.60
CA ARG A 132 21.58 15.42 33.44
C ARG A 132 21.38 16.89 33.80
N ASN A 133 20.17 17.44 33.59
CA ASN A 133 19.91 18.88 33.75
C ASN A 133 19.07 19.24 34.98
N LYS A 134 18.65 18.25 35.78
CA LYS A 134 17.75 18.41 36.94
C LYS A 134 18.19 19.53 37.89
N GLU A 135 19.46 19.58 38.26
CA GLU A 135 19.98 20.59 39.19
C GLU A 135 19.92 22.00 38.59
N LYS A 136 20.23 22.14 37.30
CA LYS A 136 20.15 23.42 36.58
C LYS A 136 18.71 23.91 36.44
N LEU A 137 17.79 23.01 36.09
CA LEU A 137 16.36 23.33 36.03
C LEU A 137 15.83 23.77 37.41
N SER A 138 16.30 23.12 38.49
CA SER A 138 15.95 23.49 39.86
C SER A 138 16.51 24.86 40.24
N GLU A 139 17.73 25.19 39.81
CA GLU A 139 18.34 26.51 40.00
C GLU A 139 17.57 27.62 39.26
N ILE A 140 17.21 27.40 38.00
CA ILE A 140 16.39 28.33 37.20
C ILE A 140 15.04 28.57 37.89
N TYR A 141 14.38 27.50 38.34
CA TYR A 141 13.11 27.61 39.06
C TYR A 141 13.25 28.46 40.34
N ARG A 142 14.30 28.23 41.15
CA ARG A 142 14.56 29.05 42.35
C ARG A 142 14.72 30.53 42.01
N TYR A 143 15.38 30.88 40.90
CA TYR A 143 15.48 32.28 40.50
C TYR A 143 14.13 32.90 40.13
N PHE A 144 13.25 32.14 39.48
CA PHE A 144 11.88 32.61 39.20
C PHE A 144 11.06 32.78 40.46
N GLU A 145 11.15 31.85 41.42
CA GLU A 145 10.50 31.97 42.72
C GLU A 145 10.97 33.23 43.47
N LEU A 146 12.27 33.50 43.48
CA LEU A 146 12.85 34.66 44.16
C LEU A 146 12.64 35.99 43.43
N SER A 147 12.20 35.98 42.17
CA SER A 147 11.98 37.20 41.38
C SER A 147 10.60 37.84 41.56
N ASP A 148 9.65 37.16 42.19
CA ASP A 148 8.24 37.55 42.33
C ASP A 148 7.46 37.80 41.01
N GLU A 149 8.09 37.77 39.84
CA GLU A 149 7.50 37.97 38.49
C GLU A 149 6.35 36.99 38.18
N PHE A 150 6.38 35.80 38.78
CA PHE A 150 5.36 34.75 38.57
C PHE A 150 4.27 34.75 39.64
N THR A 151 4.27 35.72 40.56
CA THR A 151 3.22 35.85 41.59
C THR A 151 1.85 35.96 40.92
N PRO A 152 0.92 35.03 41.21
CA PRO A 152 -0.40 35.05 40.59
C PRO A 152 -1.21 36.27 41.05
N ALA A 153 -2.14 36.70 40.20
CA ALA A 153 -3.08 37.74 40.57
C ALA A 153 -3.95 37.27 41.76
N PRO A 154 -4.46 38.19 42.59
CA PRO A 154 -5.43 37.84 43.62
C PRO A 154 -6.61 37.09 42.99
N TYR A 155 -7.05 36.00 43.64
CA TYR A 155 -8.15 35.13 43.21
C TYR A 155 -7.89 34.27 41.96
N SER A 156 -6.63 34.12 41.54
CA SER A 156 -6.22 33.13 40.54
C SER A 156 -6.17 31.72 41.15
N ASP A 157 -6.66 30.73 40.41
CA ASP A 157 -6.54 29.31 40.76
C ASP A 157 -5.14 28.73 40.41
N GLU A 158 -4.38 29.41 39.54
CA GLU A 158 -3.00 29.01 39.21
C GLU A 158 -2.00 29.43 40.29
N SER A 159 -1.11 28.51 40.65
CA SER A 159 0.00 28.79 41.55
C SER A 159 1.18 29.48 40.82
N ALA A 160 2.06 30.15 41.58
CA ALA A 160 3.32 30.66 41.04
C ALA A 160 4.19 29.53 40.44
N GLU A 161 4.14 28.34 41.04
CA GLU A 161 4.82 27.14 40.56
C GLU A 161 4.33 26.73 39.16
N ASP A 162 3.01 26.72 38.94
CA ASP A 162 2.41 26.36 37.66
C ASP A 162 2.80 27.37 36.57
N ARG A 163 2.77 28.67 36.88
CA ARG A 163 3.15 29.73 35.93
C ARG A 163 4.63 29.66 35.56
N ALA A 164 5.52 29.44 36.53
CA ALA A 164 6.95 29.30 36.29
C ALA A 164 7.26 28.03 35.46
N LYS A 165 6.64 26.89 35.77
CA LYS A 165 6.78 25.66 34.99
C LYS A 165 6.23 25.79 33.58
N ALA A 166 5.09 26.46 33.41
CA ALA A 166 4.52 26.75 32.10
C ALA A 166 5.45 27.62 31.26
N PHE A 167 6.07 28.64 31.87
CA PHE A 167 7.06 29.48 31.18
C PHE A 167 8.29 28.68 30.74
N ILE A 168 8.89 27.88 31.63
CA ILE A 168 10.02 26.99 31.29
C ILE A 168 9.63 26.05 30.15
N THR A 169 8.46 25.42 30.24
CA THR A 169 7.95 24.51 29.21
C THR A 169 7.79 25.23 27.87
N ASN A 170 7.30 26.46 27.86
CA ASN A 170 7.16 27.25 26.63
C ASN A 170 8.52 27.61 26.02
N GLN A 171 9.52 27.98 26.84
CA GLN A 171 10.88 28.23 26.35
C GLN A 171 11.49 26.97 25.72
N ILE A 172 11.34 25.81 26.37
CA ILE A 172 11.80 24.52 25.82
C ILE A 172 11.09 24.20 24.51
N LYS A 173 9.76 24.37 24.46
CA LYS A 173 8.96 24.13 23.25
C LYS A 173 9.43 24.97 22.07
N GLN A 174 9.74 26.25 22.30
CA GLN A 174 10.26 27.16 21.27
C GLN A 174 11.66 26.77 20.77
N ALA A 175 12.47 26.14 21.63
CA ALA A 175 13.81 25.70 21.28
C ALA A 175 13.85 24.37 20.49
N ILE A 176 12.79 23.57 20.50
CA ILE A 176 12.74 22.29 19.78
C ILE A 176 12.60 22.56 18.28
N ASN A 177 13.61 22.16 17.51
CA ASN A 177 13.51 22.13 16.06
C ASN A 177 12.59 20.98 15.61
N THR A 178 11.53 21.31 14.88
CA THR A 178 10.58 20.34 14.32
C THR A 178 10.87 19.99 12.87
N ASP A 179 11.84 20.66 12.23
CA ASP A 179 12.33 20.27 10.92
C ASP A 179 13.34 19.13 11.08
N PHE A 180 12.94 17.94 10.66
CA PHE A 180 13.79 16.76 10.67
C PHE A 180 13.51 15.87 9.48
N THR A 181 14.56 15.21 9.00
CA THR A 181 14.46 14.14 8.02
C THR A 181 14.41 12.80 8.74
N ILE A 182 13.51 11.91 8.33
CA ILE A 182 13.49 10.53 8.82
C ILE A 182 14.71 9.80 8.25
N ASP A 183 15.51 9.18 9.10
CA ASP A 183 16.61 8.32 8.65
C ASP A 183 16.10 7.25 7.69
N GLU A 184 16.85 7.03 6.60
CA GLU A 184 16.47 6.09 5.55
C GLU A 184 16.17 4.69 6.11
N GLN A 185 16.92 4.26 7.14
CA GLN A 185 16.70 2.99 7.83
C GLN A 185 15.29 2.83 8.40
N TYR A 186 14.63 3.92 8.82
CA TYR A 186 13.27 3.94 9.38
C TYR A 186 12.20 4.43 8.38
N SER A 187 12.61 4.88 7.20
CA SER A 187 11.70 5.27 6.14
C SER A 187 10.94 4.06 5.60
N ILE A 188 9.63 4.21 5.40
CA ILE A 188 8.76 3.18 4.83
C ILE A 188 7.94 3.89 3.74
N PRO A 189 8.22 3.64 2.45
CA PRO A 189 7.42 4.21 1.38
C PRO A 189 6.00 3.66 1.46
N ARG A 190 5.00 4.48 1.13
CA ARG A 190 3.60 4.04 1.06
C ARG A 190 3.25 3.74 -0.39
N PHE A 191 2.93 2.49 -0.68
CA PHE A 191 2.52 2.08 -2.03
C PHE A 191 1.02 1.91 -2.22
N ILE A 192 0.29 1.51 -1.17
CA ILE A 192 -1.15 1.20 -1.24
C ILE A 192 -1.92 2.01 -0.21
N HIS A 193 -3.03 2.57 -0.64
CA HIS A 193 -3.98 3.32 0.16
C HIS A 193 -5.19 2.46 0.58
N GLN A 194 -5.94 2.92 1.58
CA GLN A 194 -7.04 2.13 2.15
C GLN A 194 -8.24 2.02 1.19
N ASP A 195 -8.43 3.01 0.33
CA ASP A 195 -9.43 3.03 -0.73
C ASP A 195 -9.10 2.09 -1.90
N GLU A 196 -7.86 1.61 -1.98
CA GLU A 196 -7.44 0.63 -2.99
C GLU A 196 -7.65 -0.83 -2.56
N ILE A 197 -8.00 -1.07 -1.28
CA ILE A 197 -8.31 -2.41 -0.77
C ILE A 197 -9.82 -2.62 -0.71
N LYS A 198 -10.25 -3.86 -0.97
CA LYS A 198 -11.67 -4.22 -0.84
C LYS A 198 -12.12 -4.08 0.62
N SER A 199 -13.23 -3.36 0.82
CA SER A 199 -13.84 -3.26 2.15
C SER A 199 -14.33 -4.63 2.63
N PRO A 200 -14.43 -4.85 3.96
CA PRO A 200 -15.00 -6.09 4.50
C PRO A 200 -16.40 -6.39 3.97
N MET A 201 -17.23 -5.36 3.78
CA MET A 201 -18.58 -5.50 3.22
C MET A 201 -18.56 -6.01 1.78
N LYS A 202 -17.65 -5.48 0.94
CA LYS A 202 -17.49 -5.93 -0.45
C LYS A 202 -17.00 -7.37 -0.51
N LYS A 203 -16.04 -7.74 0.33
CA LYS A 203 -15.56 -9.13 0.44
C LYS A 203 -16.65 -10.10 0.88
N HIS A 204 -17.44 -9.70 1.87
CA HIS A 204 -18.59 -10.48 2.32
C HIS A 204 -19.59 -10.67 1.17
N GLN A 205 -19.96 -9.59 0.47
CA GLN A 205 -20.84 -9.68 -0.70
C GLN A 205 -20.29 -10.63 -1.77
N GLU A 206 -18.99 -10.52 -2.11
CA GLU A 206 -18.32 -11.40 -3.06
C GLU A 206 -18.30 -12.87 -2.61
N SER A 207 -18.26 -13.15 -1.29
CA SER A 207 -18.28 -14.52 -0.77
C SER A 207 -19.62 -15.25 -0.93
N PHE A 208 -20.72 -14.52 -1.14
CA PHE A 208 -22.04 -15.08 -1.46
C PHE A 208 -22.34 -15.07 -2.97
N ASP A 209 -21.49 -14.42 -3.77
CA ASP A 209 -21.59 -14.45 -5.23
C ASP A 209 -21.05 -15.78 -5.75
N ASN A 210 -21.97 -16.72 -5.99
CA ASN A 210 -21.64 -18.05 -6.53
C ASN A 210 -21.43 -18.04 -8.07
N THR A 211 -21.36 -16.87 -8.71
CA THR A 211 -21.11 -16.79 -10.15
C THR A 211 -19.68 -17.23 -10.46
N PRO A 212 -19.46 -18.27 -11.30
CA PRO A 212 -18.13 -18.70 -11.68
C PRO A 212 -17.35 -17.56 -12.34
N LYS A 213 -16.08 -17.38 -11.97
CA LYS A 213 -15.14 -16.41 -12.52
C LYS A 213 -13.84 -17.11 -12.93
N GLY A 214 -13.02 -16.43 -13.73
CA GLY A 214 -11.71 -16.89 -14.17
C GLY A 214 -11.78 -18.25 -14.86
N PHE A 215 -10.84 -19.12 -14.53
CA PHE A 215 -10.77 -20.44 -15.16
C PHE A 215 -11.95 -21.36 -14.78
N GLN A 216 -12.61 -21.12 -13.65
CA GLN A 216 -13.81 -21.89 -13.28
C GLN A 216 -14.95 -21.63 -14.28
N LYS A 217 -15.14 -20.37 -14.68
CA LYS A 217 -16.11 -19.99 -15.73
C LYS A 217 -15.76 -20.62 -17.06
N LEU A 218 -14.48 -20.62 -17.43
CA LEU A 218 -14.00 -21.24 -18.66
C LEU A 218 -14.37 -22.73 -18.72
N ILE A 219 -14.15 -23.47 -17.63
CA ILE A 219 -14.47 -24.90 -17.55
C ILE A 219 -15.98 -25.17 -17.60
N HIS A 220 -16.81 -24.30 -17.00
CA HIS A 220 -18.27 -24.43 -17.06
C HIS A 220 -18.84 -24.21 -18.47
N ASN A 221 -18.10 -23.51 -19.34
CA ASN A 221 -18.50 -23.20 -20.70
C ASN A 221 -17.98 -24.20 -21.75
N LEU A 222 -17.23 -25.24 -21.34
CA LEU A 222 -16.80 -26.35 -22.19
C LEU A 222 -17.98 -27.30 -22.50
#